data_AF-A0A6I4ZPX2-F1
#
_entry.id   AF-A0A6I4ZPX2-F1
#
_cell.length_a   1.000
_cell.length_b   1.000
_cell.length_c   1.000
_cell.angle_alpha   90.00
_cell.angle_beta   90.00
_cell.angle_gamma   90.00
#
_symmetry.space_group_name_H-M   'P 1'
#
loop_
_entity.id
_entity.type
_entity.pdbx_description
1 polymer ?
#
loop_
_entity_poly.entity_id
_entity_poly.type
_entity_poly.pdbx_seq_one_letter_code
_entity_poly.pdbx_strand_id
1 'polypeptide(L)'
;MSTPLSIEVSCDLPTEIDLRLPGGETSGHVVDSEAPLRLKGERAYICHGHDASVEVESASLGWAERVPISGLNGIPQCDLMLREGATAVLWTGPQMALRDVFAGRALGWVNWKRQPDGTVPGLSVWSFVEGQPLPVKGWGDGVGGLLGGLTHFRPGGEYLVVSDVERAWTFPRPATTRSVFEDAQVVSFYGYPGVPAMGVLGHGTPAEVANSVAEWAAHYDMLNGPREVIPAYHLITGVAQAYPTRDGTWLSRLSHDVIAEYVEAARERDMILFLDVQIGWSDPLAEVQLLEPFLREPFVHMALDPEFATEHLGVRPGLAIGGIWGEQINEVQHYLATLVEEEGDIPPKILMVHQFAAKMIQNRSDVVDVEGVEVMIDMDGFGTARLKLRHYDWYALTAPSERPALKLFFDQDTPVMTPEEVQALDQVPDLIMYQ
;
A
#
# COMPACT_ATOMS: atom_id res chain seq x y z
N MET A 1 -38.37 -21.49 24.24
CA MET A 1 -38.10 -20.72 25.46
C MET A 1 -37.10 -19.66 25.06
N SER A 2 -37.50 -18.39 25.12
CA SER A 2 -36.75 -17.25 24.60
C SER A 2 -35.50 -16.99 25.44
N THR A 3 -34.34 -17.03 24.79
CA THR A 3 -33.05 -16.66 25.39
C THR A 3 -32.97 -15.13 25.44
N PRO A 4 -32.67 -14.49 26.59
CA PRO A 4 -32.50 -13.04 26.65
C PRO A 4 -31.16 -12.61 26.03
N LEU A 5 -31.18 -11.42 25.40
CA LEU A 5 -30.05 -10.74 24.78
C LEU A 5 -29.05 -10.21 25.85
N SER A 6 -27.74 -10.36 25.63
CA SER A 6 -26.68 -9.64 26.36
C SER A 6 -25.68 -9.04 25.35
N ILE A 7 -25.10 -7.89 25.73
CA ILE A 7 -24.13 -7.12 24.96
C ILE A 7 -22.91 -6.92 25.87
N GLU A 8 -21.71 -7.23 25.38
CA GLU A 8 -20.44 -7.05 26.10
C GLU A 8 -19.73 -5.80 25.56
N VAL A 9 -19.32 -4.90 26.44
CA VAL A 9 -18.56 -3.69 26.07
C VAL A 9 -17.32 -3.62 26.95
N SER A 10 -16.15 -3.61 26.32
CA SER A 10 -14.85 -3.42 26.97
C SER A 10 -14.25 -2.12 26.46
N CYS A 11 -13.79 -1.25 27.35
CA CYS A 11 -13.22 0.04 27.01
C CYS A 11 -11.83 0.17 27.65
N ASP A 12 -10.83 0.63 26.89
CA ASP A 12 -9.48 0.87 27.40
C ASP A 12 -9.42 2.08 28.36
N LEU A 13 -10.49 2.89 28.39
CA LEU A 13 -10.68 4.06 29.25
C LEU A 13 -12.14 4.08 29.80
N PRO A 14 -12.37 4.58 31.04
CA PRO A 14 -13.72 4.68 31.61
C PRO A 14 -14.65 5.51 30.71
N THR A 15 -15.77 4.92 30.29
CA THR A 15 -16.69 5.52 29.30
C THR A 15 -18.15 5.41 29.78
N GLU A 16 -18.93 6.47 29.58
CA GLU A 16 -20.36 6.52 29.92
C GLU A 16 -21.19 6.00 28.72
N ILE A 17 -22.09 5.05 28.97
CA ILE A 17 -22.89 4.41 27.92
C ILE A 17 -24.38 4.58 28.23
N ASP A 18 -25.15 5.03 27.24
CA ASP A 18 -26.60 5.12 27.28
C ASP A 18 -27.25 3.94 26.56
N LEU A 19 -28.04 3.14 27.30
CA LEU A 19 -28.80 2.01 26.74
C LEU A 19 -30.30 2.33 26.72
N ARG A 20 -30.96 2.10 25.58
CA ARG A 20 -32.42 2.19 25.46
C ARG A 20 -33.01 0.82 25.18
N LEU A 21 -33.84 0.33 26.10
CA LEU A 21 -34.63 -0.88 25.94
C LEU A 21 -36.11 -0.53 25.66
N PRO A 22 -36.86 -1.34 24.89
CA PRO A 22 -38.26 -1.03 24.60
C PRO A 22 -39.10 -1.05 25.88
N GLY A 23 -39.74 0.07 26.20
CA GLY A 23 -40.69 0.22 27.32
C GLY A 23 -40.08 0.59 28.69
N GLY A 24 -38.77 0.85 28.78
CA GLY A 24 -38.10 1.29 30.01
C GLY A 24 -37.56 2.74 29.92
N GLU A 25 -37.41 3.38 31.09
CA GLU A 25 -36.70 4.66 31.20
C GLU A 25 -35.20 4.49 30.91
N THR A 26 -34.58 5.54 30.37
CA THR A 26 -33.15 5.58 30.05
C THR A 26 -32.34 5.64 31.36
N SER A 27 -31.39 4.74 31.54
CA SER A 27 -30.47 4.77 32.69
C SER A 27 -29.02 4.85 32.20
N GLY A 28 -28.34 5.95 32.51
CA GLY A 28 -26.92 6.11 32.24
C GLY A 28 -26.09 5.23 33.17
N HIS A 29 -25.11 4.51 32.62
CA HIS A 29 -24.19 3.67 33.37
C HIS A 29 -22.75 4.07 33.07
N VAL A 30 -21.95 4.23 34.12
CA VAL A 30 -20.50 4.44 34.02
C VAL A 30 -19.82 3.09 34.10
N VAL A 31 -19.08 2.71 33.06
CA VAL A 31 -18.33 1.44 33.02
C VAL A 31 -16.85 1.75 33.27
N ASP A 32 -16.31 1.14 34.33
CA ASP A 32 -14.91 1.27 34.73
C ASP A 32 -14.05 0.21 34.02
N SER A 33 -12.81 0.55 33.64
CA SER A 33 -11.98 -0.25 32.73
C SER A 33 -11.56 -1.62 33.29
N GLU A 34 -11.73 -1.85 34.59
CA GLU A 34 -11.27 -3.07 35.26
C GLU A 34 -12.38 -4.03 35.72
N ALA A 35 -13.67 -3.73 35.47
CA ALA A 35 -14.75 -4.62 35.89
C ALA A 35 -15.89 -4.73 34.86
N PRO A 36 -16.18 -5.94 34.32
CA PRO A 36 -17.26 -6.14 33.36
C PRO A 36 -18.64 -6.00 34.03
N LEU A 37 -19.56 -5.29 33.36
CA LEU A 37 -20.97 -5.24 33.76
C LEU A 37 -21.62 -6.61 33.47
N ARG A 38 -21.92 -7.38 34.52
CA ARG A 38 -22.54 -8.70 34.39
C ARG A 38 -24.04 -8.66 34.63
N LEU A 39 -24.81 -9.04 33.62
CA LEU A 39 -26.22 -9.39 33.77
C LEU A 39 -26.42 -10.87 33.41
N LYS A 40 -26.56 -11.71 34.45
CA LYS A 40 -27.09 -13.09 34.39
C LYS A 40 -26.44 -14.13 33.45
N GLY A 41 -25.18 -13.97 33.04
CA GLY A 41 -24.27 -15.12 32.88
C GLY A 41 -23.82 -15.62 31.50
N GLU A 42 -24.13 -15.00 30.35
CA GLU A 42 -23.59 -15.41 29.01
C GLU A 42 -23.32 -14.20 28.06
N ARG A 43 -22.50 -14.36 26.97
CA ARG A 43 -21.63 -13.33 26.31
C ARG A 43 -21.93 -13.01 24.81
N ALA A 44 -21.59 -11.79 24.35
CA ALA A 44 -21.59 -11.36 22.92
C ALA A 44 -20.69 -10.11 22.63
N TYR A 45 -20.09 -10.09 21.43
CA TYR A 45 -19.03 -9.23 20.82
C TYR A 45 -18.93 -7.72 21.09
N ILE A 46 -17.69 -7.22 20.94
CA ILE A 46 -17.17 -5.85 21.16
C ILE A 46 -16.90 -5.16 19.79
N CYS A 47 -17.16 -3.85 19.69
CA CYS A 47 -16.64 -2.97 18.63
C CYS A 47 -15.86 -1.81 19.28
N HIS A 48 -14.70 -1.46 18.70
CA HIS A 48 -13.98 -0.23 19.03
C HIS A 48 -14.00 0.72 17.82
N GLY A 49 -14.26 2.00 18.08
CA GLY A 49 -14.18 3.08 17.08
C GLY A 49 -15.52 3.44 16.46
N HIS A 50 -15.73 4.75 16.30
CA HIS A 50 -17.01 5.34 15.91
C HIS A 50 -17.40 4.99 14.47
N ASP A 51 -18.71 4.80 14.28
CA ASP A 51 -19.43 4.57 13.02
C ASP A 51 -19.65 3.11 12.59
N ALA A 52 -20.10 2.25 13.52
CA ALA A 52 -20.79 1.00 13.17
C ALA A 52 -22.31 1.13 13.41
N SER A 53 -23.13 0.65 12.47
CA SER A 53 -24.52 0.30 12.76
C SER A 53 -24.65 -1.21 12.78
N VAL A 54 -25.20 -1.77 13.86
CA VAL A 54 -25.49 -3.21 13.96
C VAL A 54 -26.95 -3.44 13.55
N GLU A 55 -27.17 -4.36 12.63
CA GLU A 55 -28.50 -4.90 12.33
C GLU A 55 -28.70 -6.15 13.18
N VAL A 56 -29.58 -6.06 14.18
CA VAL A 56 -29.86 -7.16 15.09
C VAL A 56 -31.14 -7.85 14.62
N GLU A 57 -31.02 -9.04 14.02
CA GLU A 57 -32.16 -9.88 13.73
C GLU A 57 -32.47 -10.83 14.90
N SER A 58 -33.73 -10.87 15.31
CA SER A 58 -34.24 -11.91 16.21
C SER A 58 -35.33 -12.72 15.52
N ALA A 59 -34.95 -13.92 15.08
CA ALA A 59 -35.88 -14.93 14.54
C ALA A 59 -37.00 -15.32 15.54
N SER A 60 -36.86 -14.96 16.82
CA SER A 60 -37.86 -15.22 17.87
C SER A 60 -38.86 -14.08 18.09
N LEU A 61 -38.62 -12.86 17.57
CA LEU A 61 -39.45 -11.67 17.80
C LEU A 61 -39.96 -10.99 16.51
N GLY A 62 -39.47 -11.39 15.33
CA GLY A 62 -40.10 -11.05 14.05
C GLY A 62 -39.93 -9.61 13.57
N TRP A 63 -38.86 -8.93 13.96
CA TRP A 63 -38.51 -7.59 13.47
C TRP A 63 -37.00 -7.44 13.25
N ALA A 64 -36.62 -6.45 12.43
CA ALA A 64 -35.26 -5.95 12.21
C ALA A 64 -35.25 -4.44 12.52
N GLU A 65 -34.30 -3.99 13.34
CA GLU A 65 -34.13 -2.56 13.64
C GLU A 65 -32.66 -2.17 13.48
N ARG A 66 -32.44 -1.05 12.82
CA ARG A 66 -31.12 -0.47 12.59
C ARG A 66 -30.83 0.49 13.74
N VAL A 67 -29.85 0.16 14.58
CA VAL A 67 -29.41 1.05 15.66
C VAL A 67 -28.23 1.89 15.15
N PRO A 68 -28.39 3.21 14.96
CA PRO A 68 -27.28 4.07 14.53
C PRO A 68 -26.41 4.45 15.72
N ILE A 69 -25.10 4.21 15.59
CA ILE A 69 -24.06 4.87 16.42
C ILE A 69 -23.50 5.98 15.54
N SER A 70 -23.36 7.21 16.07
CA SER A 70 -22.87 8.36 15.28
C SER A 70 -21.60 8.95 15.88
N GLY A 71 -20.56 9.14 15.06
CA GLY A 71 -19.40 10.01 15.32
C GLY A 71 -18.14 9.87 14.44
N LEU A 72 -18.20 10.20 13.14
CA LEU A 72 -17.15 10.70 12.21
C LEU A 72 -15.64 10.35 12.38
N ASN A 73 -15.08 9.83 11.27
CA ASN A 73 -13.69 9.52 10.84
C ASN A 73 -13.24 8.05 11.02
N GLY A 74 -13.71 7.24 10.06
CA GLY A 74 -13.57 5.78 9.88
C GLY A 74 -12.14 5.22 9.94
N ILE A 75 -11.94 3.96 10.32
CA ILE A 75 -12.73 2.74 10.01
C ILE A 75 -12.85 1.86 11.29
N PRO A 76 -14.03 1.40 11.71
CA PRO A 76 -14.18 0.49 12.85
C PRO A 76 -13.74 -0.95 12.54
N GLN A 77 -13.07 -1.61 13.50
CA GLN A 77 -12.68 -3.02 13.47
C GLN A 77 -13.85 -3.91 13.94
N CYS A 78 -14.36 -4.80 13.09
CA CYS A 78 -15.39 -5.78 13.45
C CYS A 78 -14.92 -7.20 13.12
N ASP A 79 -14.73 -8.05 14.11
CA ASP A 79 -14.62 -9.52 13.91
C ASP A 79 -16.02 -10.13 13.88
N LEU A 80 -16.31 -11.01 12.91
CA LEU A 80 -17.56 -11.76 12.86
C LEU A 80 -17.34 -13.18 13.40
N MET A 81 -18.16 -13.64 14.34
CA MET A 81 -18.17 -15.07 14.67
C MET A 81 -19.17 -15.81 13.78
N LEU A 82 -18.64 -16.67 12.92
CA LEU A 82 -19.42 -17.64 12.20
C LEU A 82 -19.88 -18.72 13.18
N ARG A 83 -21.19 -18.88 13.33
CA ARG A 83 -21.76 -20.01 14.07
C ARG A 83 -21.82 -21.24 13.16
N GLU A 84 -21.88 -22.42 13.77
CA GLU A 84 -22.31 -23.62 13.06
C GLU A 84 -23.68 -23.38 12.41
N GLY A 85 -23.78 -23.62 11.10
CA GLY A 85 -24.94 -23.32 10.28
C GLY A 85 -24.68 -22.19 9.28
N ALA A 86 -25.75 -21.49 8.89
CA ALA A 86 -25.73 -20.51 7.83
C ALA A 86 -25.86 -19.08 8.37
N THR A 87 -25.01 -18.17 7.88
CA THR A 87 -24.98 -16.74 8.21
C THR A 87 -25.19 -15.94 6.93
N ALA A 88 -26.22 -15.08 6.92
CA ALA A 88 -26.45 -14.16 5.80
C ALA A 88 -25.53 -12.93 5.94
N VAL A 89 -24.94 -12.50 4.83
CA VAL A 89 -23.98 -11.39 4.77
C VAL A 89 -24.35 -10.48 3.61
N LEU A 90 -24.66 -9.22 3.91
CA LEU A 90 -24.69 -8.14 2.93
C LEU A 90 -23.31 -7.48 2.89
N TRP A 91 -22.64 -7.57 1.75
CA TRP A 91 -21.31 -7.00 1.59
C TRP A 91 -21.39 -5.56 1.07
N THR A 92 -21.01 -4.60 1.90
CA THR A 92 -20.96 -3.18 1.53
C THR A 92 -19.53 -2.68 1.26
N GLY A 93 -18.51 -3.52 1.49
CA GLY A 93 -17.10 -3.20 1.28
C GLY A 93 -16.64 -3.25 -0.19
N PRO A 94 -15.35 -2.97 -0.46
CA PRO A 94 -14.77 -3.07 -1.81
C PRO A 94 -14.83 -4.52 -2.32
N GLN A 95 -14.69 -4.70 -3.64
CA GLN A 95 -14.64 -6.06 -4.20
C GLN A 95 -13.44 -6.82 -3.60
N MET A 96 -13.66 -8.01 -3.04
CA MET A 96 -12.62 -8.78 -2.37
C MET A 96 -12.71 -10.26 -2.76
N ALA A 97 -11.58 -10.88 -3.11
CA ALA A 97 -11.59 -12.30 -3.48
C ALA A 97 -11.87 -13.17 -2.25
N LEU A 98 -12.69 -14.22 -2.41
CA LEU A 98 -13.13 -15.05 -1.29
C LEU A 98 -11.98 -15.77 -0.57
N ARG A 99 -10.92 -16.13 -1.31
CA ARG A 99 -9.70 -16.68 -0.71
C ARG A 99 -9.06 -15.72 0.30
N ASP A 100 -9.16 -14.42 0.03
CA ASP A 100 -8.53 -13.34 0.76
C ASP A 100 -9.45 -12.89 1.90
N VAL A 101 -10.75 -12.79 1.67
CA VAL A 101 -11.79 -12.56 2.70
C VAL A 101 -11.63 -13.45 3.94
N PHE A 102 -11.24 -14.72 3.74
CA PHE A 102 -11.03 -15.67 4.81
C PHE A 102 -9.55 -15.86 5.16
N ALA A 103 -8.64 -14.97 4.73
CA ALA A 103 -7.18 -15.05 4.91
C ALA A 103 -6.68 -14.63 6.30
N GLY A 104 -7.52 -14.02 7.14
CA GLY A 104 -7.12 -13.29 8.35
C GLY A 104 -6.06 -13.98 9.25
N ARG A 105 -4.92 -13.29 9.43
CA ARG A 105 -3.84 -13.59 10.42
C ARG A 105 -3.80 -12.61 11.61
N ALA A 106 -4.69 -11.61 11.63
CA ALA A 106 -4.42 -10.33 12.28
C ALA A 106 -4.33 -10.30 13.81
N LEU A 107 -4.67 -11.36 14.55
CA LEU A 107 -4.54 -11.37 16.02
C LEU A 107 -3.94 -12.65 16.62
N GLY A 108 -3.57 -13.65 15.82
CA GLY A 108 -3.05 -14.92 16.35
C GLY A 108 -4.10 -15.82 17.02
N TRP A 109 -5.40 -15.54 16.85
CA TRP A 109 -6.49 -16.34 17.44
C TRP A 109 -7.03 -17.44 16.52
N VAL A 110 -6.71 -17.46 15.22
CA VAL A 110 -7.26 -18.50 14.33
C VAL A 110 -6.31 -18.89 13.19
N ASN A 111 -5.76 -20.11 13.25
CA ASN A 111 -5.10 -20.78 12.12
C ASN A 111 -6.14 -21.69 11.44
N TRP A 112 -6.85 -21.16 10.44
CA TRP A 112 -7.76 -21.98 9.64
C TRP A 112 -6.91 -22.96 8.81
N LYS A 113 -7.13 -24.27 8.96
CA LYS A 113 -6.50 -25.27 8.07
C LYS A 113 -7.06 -25.07 6.66
N ARG A 114 -6.18 -24.94 5.66
CA ARG A 114 -6.57 -24.72 4.26
C ARG A 114 -6.24 -25.90 3.38
N GLN A 115 -6.98 -26.03 2.29
CA GLN A 115 -6.62 -26.89 1.17
C GLN A 115 -5.74 -26.11 0.17
N PRO A 116 -4.99 -26.80 -0.72
CA PRO A 116 -4.10 -26.16 -1.68
C PRO A 116 -4.78 -25.16 -2.64
N ASP A 117 -6.08 -25.26 -2.83
CA ASP A 117 -6.89 -24.36 -3.66
C ASP A 117 -7.39 -23.11 -2.89
N GLY A 118 -6.96 -22.92 -1.64
CA GLY A 118 -7.34 -21.81 -0.79
C GLY A 118 -8.66 -21.98 -0.04
N THR A 119 -9.39 -23.08 -0.27
CA THR A 119 -10.64 -23.37 0.45
C THR A 119 -10.37 -23.81 1.90
N VAL A 120 -11.38 -23.65 2.74
CA VAL A 120 -11.32 -23.96 4.16
C VAL A 120 -12.31 -25.11 4.41
N PRO A 121 -11.86 -26.28 4.91
CA PRO A 121 -12.74 -27.41 5.19
C PRO A 121 -13.90 -27.01 6.10
N GLY A 122 -15.11 -27.45 5.75
CA GLY A 122 -16.33 -27.14 6.48
C GLY A 122 -16.90 -25.74 6.24
N LEU A 123 -16.33 -24.95 5.34
CA LEU A 123 -16.80 -23.60 5.00
C LEU A 123 -17.22 -23.51 3.53
N SER A 124 -18.40 -22.95 3.28
CA SER A 124 -18.84 -22.58 1.92
C SER A 124 -19.51 -21.22 1.89
N VAL A 125 -19.43 -20.56 0.75
CA VAL A 125 -20.07 -19.26 0.49
C VAL A 125 -20.92 -19.37 -0.75
N TRP A 126 -22.13 -18.82 -0.68
CA TRP A 126 -23.12 -18.89 -1.75
C TRP A 126 -23.61 -17.49 -2.08
N SER A 127 -23.75 -17.18 -3.37
CA SER A 127 -24.33 -15.92 -3.82
C SER A 127 -25.79 -16.11 -4.23
N PHE A 128 -26.61 -15.10 -3.93
CA PHE A 128 -27.97 -14.99 -4.43
C PHE A 128 -28.03 -14.02 -5.60
N VAL A 129 -28.95 -14.25 -6.51
CA VAL A 129 -29.34 -13.28 -7.54
C VAL A 129 -30.75 -12.83 -7.22
N GLU A 130 -30.95 -11.52 -7.17
CA GLU A 130 -32.26 -10.92 -6.92
C GLU A 130 -33.32 -11.51 -7.86
N GLY A 131 -34.40 -12.07 -7.28
CA GLY A 131 -35.48 -12.71 -8.03
C GLY A 131 -35.31 -14.21 -8.34
N GLN A 132 -34.25 -14.87 -7.88
CA GLN A 132 -34.06 -16.32 -8.02
C GLN A 132 -34.24 -17.04 -6.66
N PRO A 133 -35.00 -18.15 -6.58
CA PRO A 133 -35.30 -18.83 -5.32
C PRO A 133 -34.18 -19.77 -4.83
N LEU A 134 -33.10 -19.95 -5.59
CA LEU A 134 -32.00 -20.86 -5.26
C LEU A 134 -30.63 -20.18 -5.49
N PRO A 135 -29.59 -20.55 -4.72
CA PRO A 135 -28.24 -20.01 -4.88
C PRO A 135 -27.69 -20.28 -6.28
N VAL A 136 -27.05 -19.27 -6.88
CA VAL A 136 -26.67 -19.32 -8.30
C VAL A 136 -25.22 -19.75 -8.50
N LYS A 137 -24.33 -19.38 -7.57
CA LYS A 137 -22.92 -19.79 -7.56
C LYS A 137 -22.37 -19.85 -6.14
N GLY A 138 -21.47 -20.79 -5.88
CA GLY A 138 -20.79 -20.98 -4.61
C GLY A 138 -19.27 -21.13 -4.72
N TRP A 139 -18.64 -21.08 -3.57
CA TRP A 139 -17.20 -21.24 -3.31
C TRP A 139 -17.00 -22.01 -2.01
N GLY A 140 -15.95 -22.82 -1.90
CA GLY A 140 -15.62 -23.56 -0.67
C GLY A 140 -15.99 -25.04 -0.70
N ASP A 141 -15.91 -25.66 0.47
CA ASP A 141 -16.02 -27.11 0.66
C ASP A 141 -17.43 -27.61 0.32
N GLY A 142 -17.52 -28.72 -0.43
CA GLY A 142 -18.79 -29.30 -0.86
C GLY A 142 -19.52 -28.58 -2.02
N VAL A 143 -18.96 -27.50 -2.59
CA VAL A 143 -19.53 -26.84 -3.77
C VAL A 143 -19.19 -27.64 -5.03
N GLY A 144 -20.17 -28.38 -5.56
CA GLY A 144 -20.00 -29.19 -6.78
C GLY A 144 -19.84 -28.35 -8.07
N GLY A 145 -19.19 -28.92 -9.09
CA GLY A 145 -18.71 -28.19 -10.28
C GLY A 145 -19.75 -27.41 -11.10
N LEU A 146 -21.04 -27.79 -11.09
CA LEU A 146 -22.10 -27.05 -11.78
C LEU A 146 -22.54 -25.77 -11.02
N LEU A 147 -22.29 -25.71 -9.71
CA LEU A 147 -22.64 -24.61 -8.83
C LEU A 147 -21.41 -23.81 -8.39
N GLY A 148 -20.21 -24.21 -8.81
CA GLY A 148 -18.98 -23.49 -8.55
C GLY A 148 -18.85 -22.19 -9.35
N GLY A 149 -17.85 -21.39 -9.01
CA GLY A 149 -17.46 -20.20 -9.78
C GLY A 149 -17.83 -18.87 -9.14
N LEU A 150 -18.21 -18.85 -7.86
CA LEU A 150 -18.12 -17.64 -7.06
C LEU A 150 -16.65 -17.43 -6.68
N THR A 151 -16.12 -16.23 -6.91
CA THR A 151 -14.71 -15.93 -6.66
C THR A 151 -14.49 -14.69 -5.80
N HIS A 152 -15.49 -13.80 -5.72
CA HIS A 152 -15.38 -12.51 -5.03
C HIS A 152 -16.67 -12.15 -4.28
N PHE A 153 -16.51 -11.45 -3.16
CA PHE A 153 -17.50 -10.52 -2.66
C PHE A 153 -17.48 -9.24 -3.49
N ARG A 154 -18.64 -8.66 -3.74
CA ARG A 154 -18.84 -7.43 -4.54
C ARG A 154 -19.66 -6.43 -3.75
N PRO A 155 -19.41 -5.12 -3.91
CA PRO A 155 -20.21 -4.09 -3.27
C PRO A 155 -21.71 -4.29 -3.55
N GLY A 156 -22.53 -4.30 -2.49
CA GLY A 156 -23.97 -4.56 -2.54
C GLY A 156 -24.36 -6.03 -2.73
N GLY A 157 -23.40 -6.96 -2.69
CA GLY A 157 -23.66 -8.39 -2.88
C GLY A 157 -24.22 -9.05 -1.62
N GLU A 158 -25.20 -9.93 -1.80
CA GLU A 158 -25.77 -10.76 -0.74
C GLU A 158 -25.24 -12.20 -0.81
N TYR A 159 -24.78 -12.70 0.33
CA TYR A 159 -24.11 -13.98 0.44
C TYR A 159 -24.62 -14.80 1.62
N LEU A 160 -24.63 -16.12 1.47
CA LEU A 160 -24.79 -17.07 2.55
C LEU A 160 -23.46 -17.73 2.86
N VAL A 161 -22.92 -17.53 4.06
CA VAL A 161 -21.72 -18.20 4.56
C VAL A 161 -22.16 -19.36 5.44
N VAL A 162 -21.79 -20.58 5.09
CA VAL A 162 -22.12 -21.79 5.85
C VAL A 162 -20.85 -22.34 6.47
N SER A 163 -20.87 -22.54 7.78
CA SER A 163 -19.77 -23.12 8.56
C SER A 163 -20.24 -24.36 9.31
N ASP A 164 -19.45 -25.42 9.34
CA ASP A 164 -19.73 -26.65 10.09
C ASP A 164 -19.37 -26.56 11.58
N VAL A 165 -18.62 -25.53 11.97
CA VAL A 165 -18.20 -25.26 13.34
C VAL A 165 -18.24 -23.76 13.64
N GLU A 166 -18.24 -23.43 14.93
CA GLU A 166 -18.05 -22.04 15.36
C GLU A 166 -16.61 -21.58 15.06
N ARG A 167 -16.47 -20.44 14.36
CA ARG A 167 -15.17 -19.89 13.94
C ARG A 167 -15.19 -18.37 13.97
N ALA A 168 -14.18 -17.78 14.60
CA ALA A 168 -13.93 -16.36 14.46
C ALA A 168 -13.44 -16.07 13.04
N TRP A 169 -14.13 -15.17 12.36
CA TRP A 169 -13.81 -14.66 11.04
C TRP A 169 -13.42 -13.19 11.17
N THR A 170 -12.11 -12.99 11.13
CA THR A 170 -11.50 -11.66 11.07
C THR A 170 -11.35 -11.27 9.61
N PHE A 171 -11.91 -10.12 9.24
CA PHE A 171 -11.66 -9.56 7.92
C PHE A 171 -10.16 -9.25 7.79
N PRO A 172 -9.53 -9.53 6.63
CA PRO A 172 -8.16 -9.11 6.39
C PRO A 172 -8.09 -7.60 6.60
N ARG A 173 -7.10 -7.16 7.38
CA ARG A 173 -6.69 -5.77 7.24
C ARG A 173 -6.16 -5.62 5.81
N PRO A 174 -6.45 -4.54 5.08
CA PRO A 174 -5.39 -3.98 4.26
C PRO A 174 -4.19 -3.83 5.21
N ALA A 175 -3.03 -4.40 4.88
CA ALA A 175 -1.86 -4.17 5.69
C ALA A 175 -1.63 -2.66 5.70
N THR A 176 -2.04 -1.96 6.76
CA THR A 176 -1.57 -0.60 7.04
C THR A 176 -0.15 -0.77 7.54
N THR A 177 0.73 -1.27 6.69
CA THR A 177 2.15 -1.18 6.90
C THR A 177 2.43 0.31 6.89
N ARG A 178 2.84 0.81 8.06
CA ARG A 178 3.20 2.22 8.24
C ARG A 178 4.28 2.55 7.21
N SER A 179 4.12 3.69 6.55
CA SER A 179 5.13 4.22 5.64
C SER A 179 6.51 4.20 6.29
N VAL A 180 7.54 3.81 5.52
CA VAL A 180 8.93 3.85 6.01
C VAL A 180 9.33 5.26 6.45
N PHE A 181 8.71 6.28 5.86
CA PHE A 181 9.03 7.68 6.10
C PHE A 181 8.51 8.21 7.45
N GLU A 182 7.62 7.47 8.10
CA GLU A 182 7.13 7.85 9.43
C GLU A 182 8.18 7.73 10.53
N ASP A 183 9.14 6.82 10.35
CA ASP A 183 10.19 6.55 11.34
C ASP A 183 11.61 6.77 10.77
N ALA A 184 11.77 6.82 9.44
CA ALA A 184 13.09 6.96 8.82
C ALA A 184 13.11 7.97 7.66
N GLN A 185 14.24 8.63 7.45
CA GLN A 185 14.57 9.33 6.20
C GLN A 185 15.42 8.41 5.32
N VAL A 186 15.42 8.61 4.01
CA VAL A 186 16.23 7.82 3.08
C VAL A 186 17.31 8.68 2.43
N VAL A 187 18.54 8.14 2.35
CA VAL A 187 19.63 8.75 1.58
C VAL A 187 20.07 7.76 0.52
N SER A 188 19.99 8.15 -0.75
CA SER A 188 20.25 7.26 -1.88
C SER A 188 21.36 7.73 -2.80
N PHE A 189 22.06 6.77 -3.40
CA PHE A 189 23.01 7.01 -4.49
C PHE A 189 22.43 6.51 -5.81
N TYR A 190 22.40 7.41 -6.79
CA TYR A 190 21.82 7.20 -8.12
C TYR A 190 22.85 6.71 -9.13
N GLY A 191 22.43 5.87 -10.07
CA GLY A 191 23.11 5.75 -11.36
C GLY A 191 23.05 4.40 -12.06
N TYR A 192 23.88 4.26 -13.09
CA TYR A 192 24.00 3.03 -13.88
C TYR A 192 25.33 2.32 -13.60
N PRO A 193 25.34 1.00 -13.31
CA PRO A 193 26.55 0.27 -12.96
C PRO A 193 27.64 0.36 -14.03
N GLY A 194 28.87 0.66 -13.62
CA GLY A 194 30.04 0.71 -14.50
C GLY A 194 30.08 1.89 -15.47
N VAL A 195 29.16 2.87 -15.37
CA VAL A 195 29.17 4.09 -16.20
C VAL A 195 29.19 5.33 -15.29
N PRO A 196 30.38 5.81 -14.88
CA PRO A 196 30.55 6.97 -13.99
C PRO A 196 29.75 8.22 -14.41
N ALA A 197 29.65 8.47 -15.72
CA ALA A 197 28.91 9.62 -16.24
C ALA A 197 27.38 9.57 -15.99
N MET A 198 26.87 8.42 -15.54
CA MET A 198 25.45 8.22 -15.23
C MET A 198 25.17 8.19 -13.72
N GLY A 199 26.13 8.61 -12.88
CA GLY A 199 25.94 8.78 -11.44
C GLY A 199 26.82 7.89 -10.59
N VAL A 200 26.74 8.07 -9.28
CA VAL A 200 27.56 7.43 -8.24
C VAL A 200 27.64 5.91 -8.36
N LEU A 201 26.54 5.21 -8.70
CA LEU A 201 26.56 3.75 -8.88
C LEU A 201 27.50 3.29 -10.01
N GLY A 202 27.89 4.19 -10.91
CA GLY A 202 28.85 3.92 -11.98
C GLY A 202 30.32 3.85 -11.54
N HIS A 203 30.64 4.28 -10.31
CA HIS A 203 32.01 4.42 -9.83
C HIS A 203 32.58 3.21 -9.08
N GLY A 204 31.75 2.23 -8.72
CA GLY A 204 32.18 1.09 -7.90
C GLY A 204 31.29 -0.14 -8.05
N THR A 205 31.68 -1.20 -7.36
CA THR A 205 30.85 -2.41 -7.18
C THR A 205 29.69 -2.13 -6.23
N PRO A 206 28.61 -2.95 -6.24
CA PRO A 206 27.50 -2.77 -5.30
C PRO A 206 27.99 -2.63 -3.86
N ALA A 207 28.85 -3.54 -3.37
CA ALA A 207 29.37 -3.49 -2.00
C ALA A 207 30.15 -2.21 -1.65
N GLU A 208 30.96 -1.68 -2.58
CA GLU A 208 31.71 -0.44 -2.36
C GLU A 208 30.78 0.78 -2.28
N VAL A 209 29.76 0.81 -3.15
CA VAL A 209 28.79 1.91 -3.16
C VAL A 209 27.87 1.82 -1.95
N ALA A 210 27.49 0.62 -1.48
CA ALA A 210 26.78 0.38 -0.23
C ALA A 210 27.47 1.05 0.96
N ASN A 211 28.77 0.80 1.11
CA ASN A 211 29.56 1.36 2.20
C ASN A 211 29.61 2.89 2.10
N SER A 212 29.75 3.41 0.87
CA SER A 212 29.81 4.84 0.63
C SER A 212 28.49 5.54 0.97
N VAL A 213 27.34 5.01 0.55
CA VAL A 213 26.03 5.60 0.88
C VAL A 213 25.70 5.45 2.37
N ALA A 214 26.16 4.37 3.03
CA ALA A 214 26.00 4.20 4.47
C ALA A 214 26.78 5.27 5.28
N GLU A 215 27.96 5.70 4.82
CA GLU A 215 28.69 6.81 5.44
C GLU A 215 27.91 8.14 5.31
N TRP A 216 27.27 8.38 4.17
CA TRP A 216 26.41 9.56 3.97
C TRP A 216 25.14 9.49 4.82
N ALA A 217 24.49 8.33 4.87
CA ALA A 217 23.34 8.09 5.72
C ALA A 217 23.68 8.37 7.20
N ALA A 218 24.84 7.92 7.68
CA ALA A 218 25.30 8.20 9.04
C ALA A 218 25.56 9.69 9.31
N HIS A 219 26.00 10.46 8.32
CA HIS A 219 26.12 11.93 8.45
C HIS A 219 24.73 12.56 8.60
N TYR A 220 23.78 12.16 7.76
CA TYR A 220 22.40 12.61 7.88
C TYR A 220 21.76 12.21 9.22
N ASP A 221 22.00 11.00 9.72
CA ASP A 221 21.46 10.49 10.98
C ASP A 221 21.85 11.37 12.18
N MET A 222 23.08 11.89 12.20
CA MET A 222 23.53 12.86 13.21
C MET A 222 22.74 14.19 13.20
N LEU A 223 22.07 14.50 12.09
CA LEU A 223 21.31 15.73 11.88
C LEU A 223 19.79 15.50 11.92
N ASN A 224 19.31 14.27 11.71
CA ASN A 224 17.91 13.90 11.42
C ASN A 224 17.01 13.72 12.68
N GLY A 225 17.46 14.18 13.85
CA GLY A 225 16.68 14.16 15.07
C GLY A 225 16.33 12.74 15.54
N PRO A 226 15.04 12.43 15.84
CA PRO A 226 14.63 11.12 16.33
C PRO A 226 14.35 10.07 15.22
N ARG A 227 14.32 10.48 13.95
CA ARG A 227 14.13 9.56 12.81
C ARG A 227 15.45 8.91 12.45
N GLU A 228 15.42 7.62 12.14
CA GLU A 228 16.60 6.92 11.61
C GLU A 228 16.88 7.35 10.16
N VAL A 229 18.06 7.02 9.62
CA VAL A 229 18.37 7.21 8.20
C VAL A 229 18.73 5.88 7.55
N ILE A 230 17.97 5.50 6.52
CA ILE A 230 18.17 4.26 5.78
C ILE A 230 18.97 4.57 4.50
N PRO A 231 20.12 3.92 4.26
CA PRO A 231 20.85 4.03 3.02
C PRO A 231 20.11 3.31 1.89
N ALA A 232 20.22 3.82 0.66
CA ALA A 232 19.55 3.25 -0.49
C ALA A 232 20.37 3.29 -1.78
N TYR A 233 20.07 2.36 -2.69
CA TYR A 233 20.44 2.47 -4.09
C TYR A 233 19.29 3.03 -4.91
N HIS A 234 19.62 3.84 -5.91
CA HIS A 234 18.69 4.24 -6.95
C HIS A 234 19.26 3.81 -8.31
N LEU A 235 18.92 2.58 -8.69
CA LEU A 235 19.57 1.84 -9.76
C LEU A 235 18.81 2.02 -11.08
N ILE A 236 19.47 2.56 -12.10
CA ILE A 236 18.91 2.61 -13.45
C ILE A 236 18.90 1.20 -14.04
N THR A 237 17.71 0.65 -14.25
CA THR A 237 17.49 -0.67 -14.86
C THR A 237 17.13 -0.56 -16.34
N GLY A 238 16.55 0.55 -16.78
CA GLY A 238 16.23 0.82 -18.19
C GLY A 238 16.84 2.13 -18.67
N VAL A 239 17.80 2.06 -19.60
CA VAL A 239 18.52 3.21 -20.14
C VAL A 239 18.00 3.57 -21.52
N ALA A 240 17.53 4.81 -21.67
CA ALA A 240 17.11 5.35 -22.94
C ALA A 240 18.27 5.48 -23.93
N GLN A 241 18.02 5.06 -25.16
CA GLN A 241 19.03 4.94 -26.21
C GLN A 241 18.89 6.03 -27.26
N ALA A 242 20.01 6.38 -27.89
CA ALA A 242 20.03 7.34 -29.00
C ALA A 242 19.57 6.75 -30.34
N TYR A 243 19.33 5.44 -30.39
CA TYR A 243 18.90 4.65 -31.55
C TYR A 243 17.83 3.63 -31.13
N PRO A 244 16.90 3.25 -32.03
CA PRO A 244 15.87 2.28 -31.71
C PRO A 244 16.49 0.91 -31.41
N THR A 245 16.00 0.27 -30.36
CA THR A 245 16.31 -1.11 -30.00
C THR A 245 15.45 -2.09 -30.81
N ARG A 246 15.74 -3.39 -30.70
CA ARG A 246 15.09 -4.43 -31.52
C ARG A 246 13.57 -4.49 -31.33
N ASP A 247 13.11 -4.20 -30.13
CA ASP A 247 11.71 -4.12 -29.71
C ASP A 247 11.07 -2.75 -29.97
N GLY A 248 11.83 -1.78 -30.48
CA GLY A 248 11.33 -0.45 -30.82
C GLY A 248 11.13 0.51 -29.65
N THR A 249 11.45 0.09 -28.41
CA THR A 249 11.25 0.86 -27.18
C THR A 249 12.34 1.91 -26.93
N TRP A 250 13.45 1.85 -27.66
CA TRP A 250 14.63 2.69 -27.42
C TRP A 250 15.21 2.51 -26.01
N LEU A 251 15.02 1.35 -25.39
CA LEU A 251 15.54 1.04 -24.06
C LEU A 251 16.56 -0.11 -24.10
N SER A 252 17.74 0.14 -23.52
CA SER A 252 18.65 -0.93 -23.12
C SER A 252 18.37 -1.29 -21.67
N ARG A 253 18.03 -2.56 -21.42
CA ARG A 253 17.67 -3.04 -20.09
C ARG A 253 18.86 -3.75 -19.45
N LEU A 254 19.09 -3.45 -18.17
CA LEU A 254 20.04 -4.14 -17.32
C LEU A 254 19.60 -5.61 -17.17
N SER A 255 20.55 -6.55 -17.14
CA SER A 255 20.19 -7.96 -16.98
C SER A 255 19.67 -8.24 -15.57
N HIS A 256 18.78 -9.22 -15.46
CA HIS A 256 18.27 -9.67 -14.15
C HIS A 256 19.39 -10.14 -13.22
N ASP A 257 20.47 -10.72 -13.75
CA ASP A 257 21.63 -11.14 -12.96
C ASP A 257 22.28 -9.94 -12.26
N VAL A 258 22.45 -8.80 -12.95
CA VAL A 258 23.04 -7.60 -12.33
C VAL A 258 22.06 -6.97 -11.34
N ILE A 259 20.75 -6.93 -11.66
CA ILE A 259 19.74 -6.43 -10.71
C ILE A 259 19.75 -7.27 -9.43
N ALA A 260 19.86 -8.60 -9.56
CA ALA A 260 19.95 -9.51 -8.42
C ALA A 260 21.17 -9.22 -7.54
N GLU A 261 22.33 -8.87 -8.10
CA GLU A 261 23.51 -8.48 -7.30
C GLU A 261 23.22 -7.25 -6.41
N TYR A 262 22.48 -6.27 -6.91
CA TYR A 262 22.07 -5.11 -6.11
C TYR A 262 21.01 -5.46 -5.06
N VAL A 263 20.06 -6.35 -5.40
CA VAL A 263 19.05 -6.85 -4.46
C VAL A 263 19.72 -7.58 -3.29
N GLU A 264 20.67 -8.48 -3.56
CA GLU A 264 21.42 -9.19 -2.51
C GLU A 264 22.25 -8.21 -1.67
N ALA A 265 22.98 -7.29 -2.32
CA ALA A 265 23.80 -6.31 -1.61
C ALA A 265 22.98 -5.40 -0.69
N ALA A 266 21.77 -5.00 -1.13
CA ALA A 266 20.84 -4.22 -0.33
C ALA A 266 20.27 -5.02 0.84
N ARG A 267 19.85 -6.28 0.59
CA ARG A 267 19.33 -7.17 1.63
C ARG A 267 20.34 -7.43 2.74
N GLU A 268 21.60 -7.66 2.40
CA GLU A 268 22.68 -7.92 3.37
C GLU A 268 22.97 -6.74 4.31
N ARG A 269 22.53 -5.53 3.95
CA ARG A 269 22.89 -4.27 4.62
C ARG A 269 21.67 -3.47 5.07
N ASP A 270 20.49 -4.10 5.06
CA ASP A 270 19.21 -3.48 5.43
C ASP A 270 18.96 -2.16 4.67
N MET A 271 19.33 -2.14 3.39
CA MET A 271 19.17 -0.98 2.50
C MET A 271 17.90 -1.06 1.67
N ILE A 272 17.44 0.10 1.23
CA ILE A 272 16.39 0.21 0.21
C ILE A 272 16.99 0.17 -1.20
N LEU A 273 16.27 -0.39 -2.16
CA LEU A 273 16.62 -0.36 -3.58
C LEU A 273 15.46 0.20 -4.41
N PHE A 274 15.69 1.31 -5.11
CA PHE A 274 14.80 1.80 -6.16
C PHE A 274 15.26 1.28 -7.52
N LEU A 275 14.33 0.72 -8.27
CA LEU A 275 14.53 0.32 -9.66
C LEU A 275 14.01 1.42 -10.58
N ASP A 276 14.92 2.08 -11.27
CA ASP A 276 14.65 3.26 -12.09
C ASP A 276 14.60 2.92 -13.57
N VAL A 277 13.55 3.37 -14.26
CA VAL A 277 13.40 3.19 -15.70
C VAL A 277 13.21 4.54 -16.39
N GLN A 278 14.05 4.82 -17.38
CA GLN A 278 13.96 5.99 -18.26
C GLN A 278 12.83 5.91 -19.31
N ILE A 279 12.08 4.79 -19.38
CA ILE A 279 10.85 4.60 -20.18
C ILE A 279 11.06 4.61 -21.71
N GLY A 280 11.81 5.55 -22.28
CA GLY A 280 12.08 5.66 -23.71
C GLY A 280 10.79 5.83 -24.51
N TRP A 281 10.52 4.88 -25.40
CA TRP A 281 9.25 4.76 -26.13
C TRP A 281 8.46 3.50 -25.69
N SER A 282 8.73 3.00 -24.49
CA SER A 282 7.93 1.94 -23.87
C SER A 282 6.75 2.52 -23.11
N ASP A 283 5.87 1.63 -22.68
CA ASP A 283 4.82 1.93 -21.72
C ASP A 283 5.36 1.76 -20.29
N PRO A 284 5.11 2.69 -19.34
CA PRO A 284 5.64 2.59 -17.98
C PRO A 284 5.26 1.29 -17.27
N LEU A 285 3.99 0.86 -17.36
CA LEU A 285 3.53 -0.37 -16.71
C LEU A 285 4.21 -1.60 -17.31
N ALA A 286 4.41 -1.63 -18.62
CA ALA A 286 5.14 -2.73 -19.27
C ALA A 286 6.57 -2.88 -18.74
N GLU A 287 7.27 -1.78 -18.48
CA GLU A 287 8.63 -1.84 -17.89
C GLU A 287 8.61 -2.28 -16.43
N VAL A 288 7.64 -1.80 -15.63
CA VAL A 288 7.49 -2.22 -14.23
C VAL A 288 7.21 -3.73 -14.13
N GLN A 289 6.38 -4.27 -15.03
CA GLN A 289 6.07 -5.71 -15.06
C GLN A 289 7.28 -6.61 -15.34
N LEU A 290 8.29 -6.12 -16.07
CA LEU A 290 9.53 -6.87 -16.28
C LEU A 290 10.34 -7.03 -14.98
N LEU A 291 10.15 -6.11 -14.03
CA LEU A 291 10.86 -6.05 -12.75
C LEU A 291 10.09 -6.70 -11.60
N GLU A 292 8.90 -7.28 -11.86
CA GLU A 292 8.05 -7.95 -10.87
C GLU A 292 8.80 -8.89 -9.93
N PRO A 293 9.72 -9.77 -10.42
CA PRO A 293 10.41 -10.72 -9.53
C PRO A 293 11.20 -10.04 -8.41
N PHE A 294 11.68 -8.81 -8.64
CA PHE A 294 12.41 -8.02 -7.64
C PHE A 294 11.48 -7.15 -6.81
N LEU A 295 10.43 -6.60 -7.42
CA LEU A 295 9.45 -5.74 -6.75
C LEU A 295 8.64 -6.49 -5.69
N ARG A 296 8.61 -7.82 -5.68
CA ARG A 296 8.02 -8.61 -4.59
C ARG A 296 8.82 -8.56 -3.28
N GLU A 297 10.09 -8.14 -3.32
CA GLU A 297 10.90 -7.96 -2.11
C GLU A 297 10.47 -6.73 -1.30
N PRO A 298 10.45 -6.78 0.05
CA PRO A 298 9.90 -5.70 0.88
C PRO A 298 10.67 -4.38 0.79
N PHE A 299 11.99 -4.42 0.55
CA PHE A 299 12.88 -3.25 0.49
C PHE A 299 13.12 -2.74 -0.94
N VAL A 300 12.44 -3.32 -1.94
CA VAL A 300 12.57 -2.94 -3.34
C VAL A 300 11.35 -2.11 -3.78
N HIS A 301 11.63 -0.94 -4.35
CA HIS A 301 10.66 0.06 -4.77
C HIS A 301 10.90 0.47 -6.22
N MET A 302 9.98 1.27 -6.79
CA MET A 302 9.99 1.63 -8.20
C MET A 302 10.29 3.13 -8.37
N ALA A 303 11.01 3.46 -9.43
CA ALA A 303 11.19 4.84 -9.90
C ALA A 303 10.94 4.96 -11.41
N LEU A 304 10.25 6.02 -11.81
CA LEU A 304 9.99 6.36 -13.19
C LEU A 304 10.69 7.67 -13.51
N ASP A 305 11.41 7.69 -14.63
CA ASP A 305 12.02 8.90 -15.17
C ASP A 305 11.32 9.31 -16.49
N PRO A 306 10.35 10.23 -16.41
CA PRO A 306 9.62 10.71 -17.58
C PRO A 306 10.46 11.57 -18.53
N GLU A 307 11.67 12.02 -18.15
CA GLU A 307 12.50 12.89 -19.00
C GLU A 307 12.71 12.28 -20.38
N PHE A 308 12.87 10.95 -20.42
CA PHE A 308 13.21 10.23 -21.64
C PHE A 308 11.99 9.63 -22.36
N ALA A 309 10.79 9.74 -21.76
CA ALA A 309 9.50 9.32 -22.33
C ALA A 309 9.06 10.23 -23.48
N THR A 310 9.52 9.93 -24.70
CA THR A 310 9.47 10.87 -25.84
C THR A 310 8.63 10.38 -27.02
N GLU A 311 7.98 9.22 -26.90
CA GLU A 311 7.17 8.62 -27.98
C GLU A 311 6.11 9.60 -28.51
N HIS A 312 5.36 10.24 -27.60
CA HIS A 312 4.30 11.18 -27.95
C HIS A 312 4.79 12.44 -28.67
N LEU A 313 6.08 12.76 -28.57
CA LEU A 313 6.71 13.86 -29.30
C LEU A 313 7.22 13.42 -30.68
N GLY A 314 7.28 12.11 -30.95
CA GLY A 314 7.84 11.56 -32.18
C GLY A 314 9.34 11.83 -32.35
N VAL A 315 10.04 12.15 -31.27
CA VAL A 315 11.49 12.40 -31.26
C VAL A 315 12.20 11.35 -30.43
N ARG A 316 13.47 11.09 -30.75
CA ARG A 316 14.27 10.14 -29.98
C ARG A 316 14.49 10.62 -28.52
N PRO A 317 14.64 9.70 -27.56
CA PRO A 317 15.01 10.05 -26.19
C PRO A 317 16.30 10.89 -26.10
N GLY A 318 16.35 11.79 -25.12
CA GLY A 318 17.47 12.71 -24.90
C GLY A 318 17.57 13.89 -25.86
N LEU A 319 16.68 14.02 -26.85
CA LEU A 319 16.62 15.21 -27.74
C LEU A 319 15.70 16.31 -27.19
N ALA A 320 14.68 15.92 -26.44
CA ALA A 320 13.74 16.81 -25.78
C ALA A 320 13.31 16.17 -24.46
N ILE A 321 12.97 17.01 -23.47
CA ILE A 321 12.35 16.54 -22.23
C ILE A 321 10.95 16.01 -22.57
N GLY A 322 10.77 14.72 -22.34
CA GLY A 322 9.56 13.95 -22.47
C GLY A 322 8.60 14.14 -21.31
N GLY A 323 7.72 13.15 -21.15
CA GLY A 323 6.79 13.05 -20.03
C GLY A 323 5.82 11.89 -20.18
N ILE A 324 5.14 11.59 -19.08
CA ILE A 324 4.08 10.58 -18.96
C ILE A 324 2.79 11.22 -18.43
N TRP A 325 1.69 10.51 -18.59
CA TRP A 325 0.38 10.95 -18.13
C TRP A 325 0.09 10.48 -16.70
N GLY A 326 -0.70 11.27 -15.96
CA GLY A 326 -1.14 10.91 -14.61
C GLY A 326 -1.85 9.55 -14.56
N GLU A 327 -2.60 9.22 -15.61
CA GLU A 327 -3.25 7.91 -15.79
C GLU A 327 -2.25 6.76 -15.85
N GLN A 328 -1.08 6.94 -16.48
CA GLN A 328 -0.03 5.92 -16.54
C GLN A 328 0.65 5.73 -15.17
N ILE A 329 0.75 6.80 -14.37
CA ILE A 329 1.20 6.69 -12.98
C ILE A 329 0.20 5.86 -12.18
N ASN A 330 -1.11 6.12 -12.33
CA ASN A 330 -2.16 5.35 -11.65
C ASN A 330 -2.16 3.86 -12.04
N GLU A 331 -1.91 3.55 -13.32
CA GLU A 331 -1.76 2.16 -13.78
C GLU A 331 -0.60 1.43 -13.08
N VAL A 332 0.55 2.10 -12.96
CA VAL A 332 1.71 1.56 -12.22
C VAL A 332 1.39 1.42 -10.72
N GLN A 333 0.73 2.42 -10.12
CA GLN A 333 0.29 2.33 -8.71
C GLN A 333 -0.61 1.12 -8.48
N HIS A 334 -1.66 0.93 -9.27
CA HIS A 334 -2.57 -0.21 -9.10
C HIS A 334 -1.88 -1.57 -9.25
N TYR A 335 -0.90 -1.66 -10.16
CA TYR A 335 -0.11 -2.86 -10.30
C TYR A 335 0.79 -3.12 -9.08
N LEU A 336 1.50 -2.11 -8.59
CA LEU A 336 2.30 -2.22 -7.37
C LEU A 336 1.44 -2.56 -6.14
N ALA A 337 0.26 -1.96 -6.00
CA ALA A 337 -0.71 -2.29 -4.96
C ALA A 337 -1.13 -3.76 -5.02
N THR A 338 -1.36 -4.30 -6.22
CA THR A 338 -1.65 -5.73 -6.42
C THR A 338 -0.51 -6.60 -5.90
N LEU A 339 0.77 -6.22 -6.11
CA LEU A 339 1.90 -6.96 -5.56
C LEU A 339 1.92 -6.92 -4.03
N VAL A 340 1.64 -5.77 -3.42
CA VAL A 340 1.54 -5.65 -1.95
C VAL A 340 0.41 -6.53 -1.40
N GLU A 341 -0.76 -6.51 -2.03
CA GLU A 341 -1.90 -7.36 -1.66
C GLU A 341 -1.59 -8.86 -1.81
N GLU A 342 -0.91 -9.26 -2.88
CA GLU A 342 -0.57 -10.66 -3.15
C GLU A 342 0.49 -11.21 -2.19
N GLU A 343 1.50 -10.42 -1.85
CA GLU A 343 2.54 -10.83 -0.89
C GLU A 343 2.02 -10.80 0.55
N GLY A 344 1.09 -9.89 0.87
CA GLY A 344 0.36 -9.80 2.14
C GLY A 344 1.18 -9.33 3.35
N ASP A 345 2.51 -9.45 3.30
CA ASP A 345 3.42 -9.24 4.42
C ASP A 345 4.50 -8.16 4.15
N ILE A 346 4.42 -7.41 3.03
CA ILE A 346 5.41 -6.38 2.65
C ILE A 346 4.90 -4.94 2.89
N PRO A 347 5.79 -3.94 3.10
CA PRO A 347 5.38 -2.54 3.26
C PRO A 347 4.77 -1.97 1.97
N PRO A 348 4.10 -0.80 2.04
CA PRO A 348 3.60 -0.13 0.85
C PRO A 348 4.77 0.13 -0.10
N LYS A 349 4.50 0.09 -1.41
CA LYS A 349 5.54 0.40 -2.39
C LYS A 349 5.69 1.90 -2.53
N ILE A 350 6.92 2.38 -2.52
CA ILE A 350 7.20 3.73 -2.97
C ILE A 350 7.25 3.72 -4.49
N LEU A 351 6.47 4.60 -5.12
CA LEU A 351 6.56 4.91 -6.53
C LEU A 351 7.15 6.32 -6.67
N MET A 352 8.45 6.37 -6.95
CA MET A 352 9.12 7.64 -7.23
C MET A 352 8.89 8.06 -8.67
N VAL A 353 8.62 9.35 -8.90
CA VAL A 353 8.57 9.93 -10.25
C VAL A 353 9.47 11.16 -10.29
N HIS A 354 10.48 11.12 -11.16
CA HIS A 354 11.40 12.24 -11.34
C HIS A 354 10.70 13.41 -12.03
N GLN A 355 10.91 14.62 -11.50
CA GLN A 355 10.34 15.81 -12.10
C GLN A 355 11.17 17.08 -11.84
N PHE A 356 11.50 17.78 -12.92
CA PHE A 356 12.04 19.13 -12.86
C PHE A 356 11.37 20.13 -13.82
N ALA A 357 10.42 19.64 -14.64
CA ALA A 357 9.59 20.46 -15.51
C ALA A 357 8.13 20.01 -15.44
N ALA A 358 7.21 20.98 -15.40
CA ALA A 358 5.76 20.70 -15.31
C ALA A 358 5.27 19.74 -16.41
N LYS A 359 5.85 19.83 -17.62
CA LYS A 359 5.47 18.97 -18.75
C LYS A 359 5.89 17.51 -18.61
N MET A 360 6.70 17.12 -17.63
CA MET A 360 7.12 15.72 -17.44
C MET A 360 5.99 14.84 -16.93
N ILE A 361 4.99 15.44 -16.27
CA ILE A 361 3.77 14.75 -15.83
C ILE A 361 2.59 15.53 -16.40
N GLN A 362 2.01 15.02 -17.49
CA GLN A 362 0.79 15.58 -18.06
C GLN A 362 -0.42 15.15 -17.24
N ASN A 363 -1.44 16.00 -17.16
CA ASN A 363 -2.61 15.76 -16.33
C ASN A 363 -2.25 15.41 -14.88
N ARG A 364 -1.27 16.14 -14.31
CA ARG A 364 -0.76 15.90 -12.94
C ARG A 364 -1.86 15.84 -11.88
N SER A 365 -2.96 16.57 -12.06
CA SER A 365 -4.13 16.57 -11.17
C SER A 365 -4.92 15.26 -11.16
N ASP A 366 -4.68 14.39 -12.14
CA ASP A 366 -5.43 13.16 -12.36
C ASP A 366 -4.73 11.96 -11.70
N VAL A 367 -3.52 12.17 -11.17
CA VAL A 367 -2.87 11.19 -10.29
C VAL A 367 -3.68 11.12 -8.99
N VAL A 368 -4.06 9.90 -8.62
CA VAL A 368 -4.85 9.62 -7.41
C VAL A 368 -4.01 8.83 -6.42
N ASP A 369 -4.37 8.89 -5.15
CA ASP A 369 -3.76 8.07 -4.12
C ASP A 369 -4.29 6.62 -4.26
N VAL A 370 -3.39 5.64 -4.19
CA VAL A 370 -3.73 4.21 -4.25
C VAL A 370 -3.22 3.53 -3.00
N GLU A 371 -4.12 2.89 -2.24
CA GLU A 371 -3.75 2.16 -1.03
C GLU A 371 -2.69 1.08 -1.32
N GLY A 372 -1.66 1.02 -0.46
CA GLY A 372 -0.51 0.13 -0.65
C GLY A 372 0.60 0.71 -1.51
N VAL A 373 0.47 1.94 -2.03
CA VAL A 373 1.52 2.66 -2.74
C VAL A 373 1.62 4.09 -2.23
N GLU A 374 2.85 4.59 -2.08
CA GLU A 374 3.13 5.98 -1.77
C GLU A 374 3.82 6.64 -2.96
N VAL A 375 3.18 7.64 -3.56
CA VAL A 375 3.76 8.42 -4.66
C VAL A 375 4.66 9.51 -4.11
N MET A 376 5.91 9.51 -4.58
CA MET A 376 6.92 10.48 -4.22
C MET A 376 7.40 11.20 -5.47
N ILE A 377 7.34 12.54 -5.48
CA ILE A 377 7.92 13.33 -6.55
C ILE A 377 9.32 13.77 -6.14
N ASP A 378 10.31 13.39 -6.94
CA ASP A 378 11.70 13.80 -6.78
C ASP A 378 12.00 15.06 -7.60
N MET A 379 12.49 16.10 -6.93
CA MET A 379 13.03 17.27 -7.62
C MET A 379 14.39 16.91 -8.26
N ASP A 380 14.35 16.60 -9.55
CA ASP A 380 15.46 15.99 -10.32
C ASP A 380 16.24 17.00 -11.21
N GLY A 381 16.11 18.30 -10.96
CA GLY A 381 16.72 19.32 -11.83
C GLY A 381 18.05 19.84 -11.26
N PHE A 382 19.12 19.90 -12.06
CA PHE A 382 20.37 20.52 -11.59
C PHE A 382 20.34 22.05 -11.61
N GLY A 383 21.20 22.69 -10.80
CA GLY A 383 21.48 24.12 -10.87
C GLY A 383 21.84 24.75 -9.53
N THR A 384 21.58 26.04 -9.39
CA THR A 384 21.80 26.74 -8.11
C THR A 384 20.79 26.27 -7.05
N ALA A 385 21.19 26.22 -5.78
CA ALA A 385 20.30 25.92 -4.66
C ALA A 385 18.95 26.67 -4.71
N ARG A 386 18.97 27.97 -5.01
CA ARG A 386 17.74 28.78 -5.14
C ARG A 386 16.77 28.25 -6.20
N LEU A 387 17.29 27.80 -7.35
CA LEU A 387 16.45 27.26 -8.42
C LEU A 387 15.89 25.90 -8.03
N LYS A 388 16.71 25.05 -7.40
CA LYS A 388 16.30 23.73 -6.92
C LYS A 388 15.18 23.84 -5.90
N LEU A 389 15.38 24.65 -4.85
CA LEU A 389 14.37 24.83 -3.80
C LEU A 389 13.05 25.39 -4.35
N ARG A 390 13.11 26.30 -5.35
CA ARG A 390 11.89 26.79 -6.01
C ARG A 390 11.13 25.68 -6.74
N HIS A 391 11.83 24.74 -7.39
CA HIS A 391 11.20 23.60 -8.05
C HIS A 391 10.78 22.52 -7.05
N TYR A 392 11.50 22.37 -5.94
CA TYR A 392 11.13 21.49 -4.83
C TYR A 392 9.78 21.92 -4.25
N ASP A 393 9.59 23.22 -3.98
CA ASP A 393 8.30 23.81 -3.60
C ASP A 393 7.19 23.53 -4.61
N TRP A 394 7.51 23.50 -5.90
CA TRP A 394 6.51 23.35 -6.95
C TRP A 394 6.15 21.90 -7.27
N TYR A 395 7.08 20.96 -7.11
CA TYR A 395 6.92 19.60 -7.60
C TYR A 395 6.96 18.57 -6.48
N ALA A 396 7.88 18.69 -5.52
CA ALA A 396 8.04 17.70 -4.45
C ALA A 396 7.11 17.97 -3.25
N LEU A 397 6.82 19.24 -2.95
CA LEU A 397 5.97 19.66 -1.81
C LEU A 397 4.49 19.87 -2.17
N THR A 398 4.08 19.49 -3.38
CA THR A 398 2.69 19.62 -3.83
C THR A 398 2.18 18.32 -4.43
N ALA A 399 0.85 18.15 -4.38
CA ALA A 399 0.19 17.01 -4.99
C ALA A 399 0.66 16.75 -6.43
N PRO A 400 0.84 15.48 -6.83
CA PRO A 400 0.45 14.27 -6.11
C PRO A 400 1.57 13.69 -5.24
N SER A 401 2.59 14.48 -4.90
CA SER A 401 3.63 14.03 -3.99
C SER A 401 3.07 13.87 -2.58
N GLU A 402 3.02 12.64 -2.07
CA GLU A 402 2.65 12.34 -0.68
C GLU A 402 3.82 12.57 0.28
N ARG A 403 5.04 12.41 -0.24
CA ARG A 403 6.31 12.55 0.47
C ARG A 403 7.30 13.26 -0.45
N PRO A 404 8.02 14.29 0.02
CA PRO A 404 8.91 15.05 -0.85
C PRO A 404 10.30 14.42 -0.98
N ALA A 405 10.84 14.37 -2.20
CA ALA A 405 12.23 13.99 -2.48
C ALA A 405 13.02 15.12 -3.16
N LEU A 406 14.34 15.12 -2.92
CA LEU A 406 15.26 16.10 -3.46
C LEU A 406 16.54 15.44 -3.96
N LYS A 407 16.87 15.68 -5.24
CA LYS A 407 18.11 15.23 -5.83
C LYS A 407 19.17 16.31 -5.90
N LEU A 408 20.38 15.94 -5.48
CA LEU A 408 21.59 16.76 -5.49
C LEU A 408 22.60 16.16 -6.46
N PHE A 409 23.19 17.02 -7.27
CA PHE A 409 24.14 16.63 -8.32
C PHE A 409 25.53 17.11 -7.95
N PHE A 410 26.47 16.19 -7.72
CA PHE A 410 27.82 16.54 -7.25
C PHE A 410 28.58 17.47 -8.20
N ASP A 411 28.44 17.24 -9.51
CA ASP A 411 29.20 17.97 -10.53
C ASP A 411 28.42 19.13 -11.16
N GLN A 412 27.08 19.07 -11.13
CA GLN A 412 26.21 19.99 -11.85
C GLN A 412 25.60 21.09 -10.95
N ASP A 413 25.41 20.82 -9.66
CA ASP A 413 24.90 21.83 -8.73
C ASP A 413 26.02 22.78 -8.29
N THR A 414 25.70 24.07 -8.25
CA THR A 414 26.71 25.12 -8.01
C THR A 414 26.21 26.20 -7.03
N PRO A 415 26.65 26.18 -5.75
CA PRO A 415 27.26 25.03 -5.06
C PRO A 415 26.23 23.92 -4.81
N VAL A 416 26.72 22.70 -4.55
CA VAL A 416 25.92 21.60 -3.99
C VAL A 416 25.50 21.98 -2.56
N MET A 417 24.23 21.77 -2.21
CA MET A 417 23.76 21.97 -0.83
C MET A 417 24.39 20.93 0.10
N THR A 418 24.84 21.35 1.27
CA THR A 418 25.40 20.41 2.28
C THR A 418 24.28 19.68 3.03
N PRO A 419 24.57 18.53 3.68
CA PRO A 419 23.60 17.87 4.56
C PRO A 419 22.98 18.79 5.61
N GLU A 420 23.77 19.70 6.21
CA GLU A 420 23.30 20.68 7.16
C GLU A 420 22.33 21.71 6.54
N GLU A 421 22.59 22.13 5.30
CA GLU A 421 21.70 23.04 4.58
C GLU A 421 20.38 22.36 4.21
N VAL A 422 20.42 21.09 3.80
CA VAL A 422 19.23 20.28 3.50
C VAL A 422 18.39 20.04 4.75
N GLN A 423 19.03 19.71 5.88
CA GLN A 423 18.36 19.48 7.16
C GLN A 423 17.87 20.76 7.84
N ALA A 424 18.28 21.93 7.34
CA ALA A 424 17.80 23.22 7.79
C ALA A 424 16.58 23.75 6.99
N LEU A 425 16.09 22.99 6.01
CA LEU A 425 14.90 23.37 5.24
C LEU A 425 13.65 23.33 6.12
N ASP A 426 12.70 24.26 5.87
CA ASP A 426 11.42 24.32 6.60
C ASP A 426 10.61 23.02 6.44
N GLN A 427 10.66 22.44 5.24
CA GLN A 427 10.14 21.10 4.94
C GLN A 427 11.30 20.26 4.42
N VAL A 428 11.83 19.42 5.30
CA VAL A 428 12.96 18.53 5.00
C VAL A 428 12.46 17.40 4.09
N PRO A 429 13.21 17.04 3.02
CA PRO A 429 12.85 15.90 2.17
C PRO A 429 12.88 14.59 2.94
N ASP A 430 11.93 13.71 2.66
CA ASP A 430 11.90 12.35 3.20
C ASP A 430 12.92 11.43 2.51
N LEU A 431 13.33 11.79 1.29
CA LEU A 431 14.39 11.12 0.56
C LEU A 431 15.34 12.13 -0.09
N ILE A 432 16.64 11.98 0.17
CA ILE A 432 17.71 12.74 -0.48
C ILE A 432 18.47 11.81 -1.42
N MET A 433 18.57 12.20 -2.68
CA MET A 433 19.28 11.45 -3.69
C MET A 433 20.53 12.19 -4.15
N TYR A 434 21.65 11.49 -4.27
CA TYR A 434 22.87 12.03 -4.84
C TYR A 434 23.23 11.37 -6.17
N GLN A 435 23.56 12.21 -7.15
CA GLN A 435 24.03 11.80 -8.48
C GLN A 435 25.41 12.38 -8.79
#